data_AF-A0A925J6U8-F1
#
_entry.id   AF-A0A925J6U8-F1
#
_cell.length_a   1.000
_cell.length_b   1.000
_cell.length_c   1.000
_cell.angle_alpha   90.00
_cell.angle_beta   90.00
_cell.angle_gamma   90.00
#
_symmetry.space_group_name_H-M   'P 1'
#
loop_
_entity.id
_entity.type
_entity.pdbx_description
1 polymer ?
#
loop_
_entity_poly.entity_id
_entity_poly.type
_entity_poly.pdbx_seq_one_letter_code
_entity_poly.pdbx_strand_id
1 'polypeptide(L)'
;MIPFNELLLFALAAFVLVISPGPNMIYLISRSITQGKSAGLISLAGVICGFLFHILLVSFGLTALLFAVPLAYTVLKTLGVLYLLYLAYQAVKPNSRGIFETDKNLSKDPPRKLFLIGFLTNVLNPKVAVFYLSFFPQFIKLEYGSVLAQSMQLGITQVCISFTVNLLIVLSAARL
;
A
#
# COMPACT_ATOMS: atom_id res chain seq x y z
N MET A 1 -4.22 -6.65 25.07
CA MET A 1 -3.45 -6.97 23.86
C MET A 1 -4.26 -7.92 23.02
N ILE A 2 -4.11 -7.90 21.69
CA ILE A 2 -4.90 -8.75 20.81
C ILE A 2 -4.50 -10.22 21.03
N PRO A 3 -5.47 -11.15 21.20
CA PRO A 3 -5.19 -12.58 21.30
C PRO A 3 -4.36 -13.11 20.13
N PHE A 4 -3.45 -14.05 20.39
CA PHE A 4 -2.51 -14.54 19.39
C PHE A 4 -3.17 -15.17 18.15
N ASN A 5 -4.28 -15.90 18.36
CA ASN A 5 -5.09 -16.46 17.27
C ASN A 5 -5.69 -15.38 16.36
N GLU A 6 -6.22 -14.29 16.93
CA GLU A 6 -6.76 -13.18 16.13
C GLU A 6 -5.64 -12.43 15.40
N LEU A 7 -4.48 -12.26 16.05
CA LEU A 7 -3.29 -11.67 15.41
C LEU A 7 -2.80 -12.52 14.23
N LEU A 8 -2.81 -13.84 14.35
CA LEU A 8 -2.48 -14.76 13.26
C LEU A 8 -3.47 -14.67 12.09
N LEU A 9 -4.77 -14.59 12.37
CA LEU A 9 -5.80 -14.41 11.34
C LEU A 9 -5.62 -13.08 10.60
N PHE A 10 -5.33 -12.00 11.35
CA PHE A 10 -5.01 -10.72 10.75
C PHE A 10 -3.74 -10.78 9.91
N ALA A 11 -2.68 -11.44 10.40
CA ALA A 11 -1.44 -11.62 9.67
C ALA A 11 -1.66 -12.40 8.36
N LEU A 12 -2.48 -13.45 8.37
CA LEU A 12 -2.84 -14.20 7.18
C LEU A 12 -3.59 -13.32 6.17
N ALA A 13 -4.55 -12.52 6.63
CA ALA A 13 -5.27 -11.59 5.76
C ALA A 13 -4.36 -10.49 5.18
N ALA A 14 -3.46 -9.94 5.99
CA ALA A 14 -2.44 -8.99 5.53
C ALA A 14 -1.49 -9.63 4.51
N PHE A 15 -1.13 -10.91 4.69
CA PHE A 15 -0.33 -11.65 3.72
C PHE A 15 -1.08 -11.82 2.39
N VAL A 16 -2.34 -12.29 2.43
CA VAL A 16 -3.21 -12.43 1.25
C VAL A 16 -3.37 -11.08 0.52
N LEU A 17 -3.59 -10.00 1.27
CA LEU A 17 -3.66 -8.64 0.73
C LEU A 17 -2.42 -8.30 -0.10
N VAL A 18 -1.22 -8.58 0.41
CA VAL A 18 0.04 -8.16 -0.21
C VAL A 18 0.39 -9.03 -1.40
N ILE A 19 0.19 -10.35 -1.33
CA ILE A 19 0.48 -11.27 -2.45
C ILE A 19 -0.52 -11.12 -3.61
N SER A 20 -1.73 -10.63 -3.34
CA SER A 20 -2.72 -10.40 -4.38
C SER A 20 -2.21 -9.32 -5.35
N PRO A 21 -2.21 -9.54 -6.67
CA PRO A 21 -1.76 -8.54 -7.64
C PRO A 21 -2.51 -7.21 -7.48
N GLY A 22 -1.80 -6.10 -7.57
CA GLY A 22 -2.38 -4.76 -7.45
C GLY A 22 -1.36 -3.66 -7.69
N PRO A 23 -1.76 -2.37 -7.59
CA PRO A 23 -0.93 -1.24 -8.01
C PRO A 23 0.48 -1.23 -7.39
N ASN A 24 0.60 -1.47 -6.07
CA ASN A 24 1.90 -1.52 -5.39
C ASN A 24 2.83 -2.59 -5.99
N MET A 25 2.33 -3.81 -6.16
CA MET A 25 3.11 -4.93 -6.68
C MET A 25 3.57 -4.66 -8.12
N ILE A 26 2.65 -4.23 -8.98
CA ILE A 26 2.95 -3.95 -10.40
C ILE A 26 3.97 -2.81 -10.50
N TYR A 27 3.84 -1.77 -9.68
CA TYR A 27 4.76 -0.64 -9.66
C TYR A 27 6.17 -1.07 -9.26
N LEU A 28 6.29 -1.85 -8.18
CA LEU A 28 7.58 -2.35 -7.70
C LEU A 28 8.25 -3.28 -8.72
N ILE A 29 7.48 -4.18 -9.34
CA ILE A 29 7.99 -5.06 -10.40
C ILE A 29 8.50 -4.22 -11.59
N SER A 30 7.68 -3.28 -12.09
CA SER A 30 8.05 -2.42 -13.23
C SER A 30 9.35 -1.67 -12.95
N ARG A 31 9.50 -1.03 -11.78
CA ARG A 31 10.72 -0.26 -11.45
C ARG A 31 11.93 -1.13 -11.18
N SER A 32 11.75 -2.30 -10.59
CA SER A 32 12.82 -3.27 -10.42
C SER A 32 13.36 -3.80 -11.75
N ILE A 33 12.49 -4.11 -12.71
CA ILE A 33 12.87 -4.64 -14.03
C ILE A 33 13.48 -3.55 -14.92
N THR A 34 12.89 -2.36 -14.95
CA THR A 34 13.29 -1.29 -15.89
C THR A 34 14.47 -0.46 -15.41
N GLN A 35 14.56 -0.20 -14.10
CA GLN A 35 15.56 0.72 -13.54
C GLN A 35 16.47 0.07 -12.49
N GLY A 36 16.31 -1.25 -12.28
CA GLY A 36 17.13 -2.08 -11.43
C GLY A 36 16.74 -2.05 -9.95
N LYS A 37 17.47 -2.86 -9.17
CA LYS A 37 17.20 -3.09 -7.73
C LYS A 37 17.11 -1.81 -6.91
N SER A 38 17.98 -0.83 -7.15
CA SER A 38 17.98 0.44 -6.39
C SER A 38 16.67 1.19 -6.56
N ALA A 39 16.16 1.27 -7.80
CA ALA A 39 14.90 1.94 -8.07
C ALA A 39 13.71 1.23 -7.41
N GLY A 40 13.69 -0.10 -7.43
CA GLY A 40 12.70 -0.91 -6.73
C GLY A 40 12.72 -0.71 -5.20
N LEU A 41 13.91 -0.61 -4.58
CA LEU A 41 14.03 -0.38 -3.14
C LEU A 41 13.58 1.03 -2.71
N ILE A 42 13.90 2.05 -3.50
CA ILE A 42 13.43 3.44 -3.25
C ILE A 42 11.91 3.52 -3.40
N SER A 43 11.37 2.85 -4.42
CA SER A 43 9.93 2.71 -4.63
C SER A 43 9.24 2.00 -3.46
N LEU A 44 9.86 0.92 -2.95
CA LEU A 44 9.38 0.18 -1.79
C LEU A 44 9.35 1.06 -0.54
N ALA A 45 10.38 1.87 -0.30
CA ALA A 45 10.38 2.81 0.83
C ALA A 45 9.16 3.75 0.78
N GLY A 46 8.82 4.27 -0.40
CA GLY A 46 7.59 5.05 -0.61
C GLY A 46 6.33 4.26 -0.25
N VAL A 47 6.21 3.02 -0.76
CA VAL A 47 5.07 2.13 -0.48
C VAL A 47 4.90 1.87 1.03
N ILE A 48 6.00 1.62 1.74
CA ILE A 48 5.98 1.40 3.20
C ILE A 48 5.58 2.65 3.96
N CYS A 49 6.06 3.83 3.55
CA CYS A 49 5.60 5.10 4.11
C CYS A 49 4.09 5.31 3.89
N GLY A 50 3.53 4.82 2.77
CA GLY A 50 2.08 4.83 2.54
C GLY A 50 1.32 3.94 3.54
N PHE A 51 1.83 2.74 3.83
CA PHE A 51 1.23 1.88 4.87
C PHE A 51 1.30 2.54 6.26
N LEU A 52 2.44 3.14 6.60
CA LEU A 52 2.60 3.89 7.85
C LEU A 52 1.61 5.06 7.93
N PHE A 53 1.39 5.78 6.82
CA PHE A 53 0.38 6.83 6.75
C PHE A 53 -1.02 6.29 7.10
N HIS A 54 -1.44 5.17 6.50
CA HIS A 54 -2.71 4.54 6.86
C HIS A 54 -2.78 4.11 8.33
N ILE A 55 -1.70 3.56 8.89
CA ILE A 55 -1.65 3.18 10.31
C ILE A 55 -1.81 4.38 11.21
N LEU A 56 -1.16 5.51 10.91
CA LEU A 56 -1.34 6.75 11.66
C LEU A 56 -2.78 7.22 11.57
N LEU A 57 -3.39 7.19 10.37
CA LEU A 57 -4.80 7.56 10.19
C LEU A 57 -5.73 6.71 11.06
N VAL A 58 -5.54 5.38 11.07
CA VAL A 58 -6.38 4.49 11.88
C VAL A 58 -6.09 4.63 13.37
N SER A 59 -4.82 4.76 13.75
CA SER A 59 -4.38 4.82 15.16
C SER A 59 -4.83 6.10 15.86
N PHE A 60 -4.83 7.23 15.16
CA PHE A 60 -5.31 8.52 15.69
C PHE A 60 -6.80 8.75 15.46
N GLY A 61 -7.55 7.71 15.08
CA GLY A 61 -9.01 7.78 14.99
C GLY A 61 -9.54 8.56 13.78
N LEU A 62 -8.73 8.82 12.75
CA LEU A 62 -9.24 9.39 11.50
C LEU A 62 -10.28 8.44 10.86
N THR A 63 -10.21 7.13 11.10
CA THR A 63 -11.30 6.21 10.70
C THR A 63 -12.62 6.55 11.39
N ALA A 64 -12.59 6.90 12.69
CA ALA A 64 -13.78 7.36 13.41
C ALA A 64 -14.29 8.71 12.86
N LEU A 65 -13.38 9.60 12.43
CA LEU A 65 -13.74 10.85 11.74
C LEU A 65 -14.33 10.60 10.33
N LEU A 66 -13.76 9.68 9.55
CA LEU A 66 -14.26 9.29 8.22
C LEU A 66 -15.62 8.59 8.30
N PHE A 67 -15.88 7.83 9.36
CA PHE A 67 -17.21 7.27 9.64
C PHE A 67 -18.18 8.32 10.19
N ALA A 68 -17.70 9.30 10.96
CA ALA A 68 -18.51 10.44 11.43
C ALA A 68 -18.88 11.41 10.30
N VAL A 69 -18.09 11.46 9.22
CA VAL A 69 -18.33 12.31 8.05
C VAL A 69 -18.48 11.46 6.78
N PRO A 70 -19.69 10.99 6.46
CA PRO A 70 -19.97 10.15 5.28
C PRO A 70 -19.43 10.72 3.95
N LEU A 71 -19.34 12.05 3.86
CA LEU A 71 -18.78 12.75 2.71
C LEU A 71 -17.28 12.48 2.53
N ALA A 72 -16.49 12.42 3.61
CA ALA A 72 -15.05 12.22 3.54
C ALA A 72 -14.70 10.80 3.06
N TYR A 73 -15.44 9.80 3.52
CA TYR A 73 -15.36 8.43 3.00
C TYR A 73 -15.70 8.36 1.51
N THR A 74 -16.77 9.04 1.09
CA THR A 74 -17.21 9.11 -0.31
C THR A 74 -16.17 9.78 -1.20
N VAL A 75 -15.59 10.89 -0.77
CA VAL A 75 -14.52 11.60 -1.49
C VAL A 75 -13.28 10.73 -1.63
N LEU A 76 -12.81 10.09 -0.54
CA LEU A 76 -11.64 9.22 -0.60
C LEU A 76 -11.85 8.04 -1.55
N LYS A 77 -13.02 7.40 -1.48
CA LYS A 77 -13.41 6.32 -2.40
C LYS A 77 -13.42 6.81 -3.85
N THR A 78 -14.00 7.99 -4.10
CA THR A 78 -14.10 8.57 -5.44
C THR A 78 -12.72 8.92 -6.01
N LEU A 79 -11.85 9.53 -5.21
CA LEU A 79 -10.47 9.82 -5.60
C LEU A 79 -9.66 8.55 -5.88
N GLY A 80 -9.84 7.50 -5.08
CA GLY A 80 -9.24 6.19 -5.34
C GLY A 80 -9.69 5.61 -6.68
N VAL A 81 -11.00 5.65 -6.98
CA VAL A 81 -11.54 5.22 -8.28
C VAL A 81 -10.97 6.05 -9.43
N LEU A 82 -10.97 7.39 -9.31
CA LEU A 82 -10.42 8.28 -10.34
C LEU A 82 -8.93 8.03 -10.58
N TYR A 83 -8.17 7.81 -9.51
CA TYR A 83 -6.74 7.51 -9.61
C TYR A 83 -6.49 6.17 -10.30
N LEU A 84 -7.26 5.13 -9.99
CA LEU A 84 -7.17 3.85 -10.69
C LEU A 84 -7.55 3.96 -12.16
N LEU A 85 -8.60 4.69 -12.49
CA LEU A 85 -9.00 4.94 -13.88
C LEU A 85 -7.89 5.67 -14.62
N TYR A 86 -7.25 6.64 -13.96
CA TYR A 86 -6.06 7.33 -14.48
C TYR A 86 -4.88 6.36 -14.68
N LEU A 87 -4.61 5.47 -13.72
CA LEU A 87 -3.57 4.45 -13.84
C LEU A 87 -3.87 3.45 -14.97
N ALA A 88 -5.12 3.00 -15.09
CA ALA A 88 -5.57 2.12 -16.16
C ALA A 88 -5.42 2.79 -17.52
N TYR A 89 -5.83 4.06 -17.64
CA TYR A 89 -5.65 4.87 -18.85
C TYR A 89 -4.17 5.03 -19.23
N GLN A 90 -3.29 5.31 -18.25
CA GLN A 90 -1.84 5.39 -18.51
C GLN A 90 -1.22 4.05 -18.91
N ALA A 91 -1.76 2.92 -18.44
CA ALA A 91 -1.27 1.60 -18.80
C ALA A 91 -1.59 1.21 -20.26
N VAL A 92 -2.68 1.74 -20.84
CA VAL A 92 -3.13 1.38 -22.20
C VAL A 92 -2.80 2.44 -23.27
N LYS A 93 -2.34 3.64 -22.88
CA LYS A 93 -2.08 4.74 -23.81
C LYS A 93 -0.79 4.47 -24.63
N PRO A 94 -0.85 4.43 -25.97
CA PRO A 94 0.34 4.32 -26.82
C PRO A 94 1.27 5.53 -26.65
N ASN A 95 2.59 5.31 -26.59
CA ASN A 95 3.63 6.35 -26.38
C ASN A 95 3.51 7.16 -25.08
N SER A 96 2.71 6.72 -24.11
CA SER A 96 2.70 7.30 -22.77
C SER A 96 3.88 6.73 -22.01
N ARG A 97 4.75 7.61 -21.46
CA ARG A 97 5.78 7.27 -20.46
C ARG A 97 5.15 6.72 -19.17
N GLY A 98 4.47 5.59 -19.26
CA GLY A 98 3.54 5.07 -18.28
C GLY A 98 4.25 4.72 -16.98
N ILE A 99 3.53 4.87 -15.86
CA ILE A 99 4.06 4.54 -14.53
C ILE A 99 4.51 3.07 -14.44
N PHE A 100 3.91 2.21 -15.28
CA PHE A 100 4.16 0.78 -15.42
C PHE A 100 4.89 0.40 -16.72
N GLU A 101 5.44 1.35 -17.48
CA GLU A 101 6.21 0.99 -18.67
C GLU A 101 7.34 0.03 -18.33
N THR A 102 7.56 -0.91 -19.23
CA THR A 102 8.60 -1.94 -19.14
C THR A 102 9.77 -1.65 -20.09
N ASP A 103 9.83 -0.47 -20.71
CA ASP A 103 10.92 -0.11 -21.62
C ASP A 103 12.22 0.08 -20.85
N LYS A 104 13.20 -0.81 -21.12
CA LYS A 104 14.53 -0.79 -20.50
C LYS A 104 15.37 0.43 -20.94
N ASN A 105 14.94 1.17 -21.98
CA ASN A 105 15.63 2.38 -22.46
C ASN A 105 15.15 3.68 -21.80
N LEU A 106 14.25 3.63 -20.81
CA LEU A 106 13.82 4.81 -20.07
C LEU A 106 14.97 5.44 -19.28
N SER A 107 15.07 6.77 -19.36
CA SER A 107 15.92 7.54 -18.46
C SER A 107 15.56 7.22 -17.00
N LYS A 108 16.57 6.91 -16.17
CA LYS A 108 16.36 6.62 -14.75
C LYS A 108 15.61 7.77 -14.08
N ASP A 109 14.50 7.46 -13.43
CA ASP A 109 13.75 8.45 -12.67
C ASP A 109 14.57 8.85 -11.42
N PRO A 110 14.51 10.12 -11.00
CA PRO A 110 15.22 10.55 -9.81
C PRO A 110 14.64 9.86 -8.55
N PRO A 111 15.45 9.58 -7.51
CA PRO A 111 15.01 8.92 -6.28
C PRO A 111 13.74 9.51 -5.66
N ARG A 112 13.63 10.85 -5.64
CA ARG A 112 12.46 11.56 -5.13
C ARG A 112 11.16 11.18 -5.85
N LYS A 113 11.22 11.02 -7.18
CA LYS A 113 10.05 10.67 -8.00
C LYS A 113 9.65 9.21 -7.75
N LEU A 114 10.61 8.30 -7.66
CA LEU A 114 10.38 6.88 -7.33
C LEU A 114 9.70 6.72 -5.96
N PHE A 115 10.23 7.41 -4.95
CA PHE A 115 9.64 7.42 -3.62
C PHE A 115 8.21 7.98 -3.64
N LEU A 116 8.01 9.15 -4.26
CA LEU A 116 6.70 9.81 -4.28
C LEU A 116 5.65 8.99 -5.02
N ILE A 117 5.99 8.39 -6.15
CA ILE A 117 5.07 7.50 -6.86
C ILE A 117 4.78 6.26 -6.02
N GLY A 118 5.77 5.64 -5.36
CA GLY A 118 5.53 4.51 -4.46
C GLY A 118 4.59 4.85 -3.30
N PHE A 119 4.79 6.02 -2.68
CA PHE A 119 3.94 6.55 -1.63
C PHE A 119 2.50 6.77 -2.11
N LEU A 120 2.32 7.54 -3.19
CA LEU A 120 0.99 7.84 -3.74
C LEU A 120 0.28 6.58 -4.27
N THR A 121 1.03 5.66 -4.86
CA THR A 121 0.48 4.37 -5.33
C THR A 121 -0.11 3.59 -4.18
N ASN A 122 0.52 3.60 -3.00
CA ASN A 122 0.00 2.94 -1.81
C ASN A 122 -1.18 3.69 -1.19
N VAL A 123 -1.04 5.00 -0.94
CA VAL A 123 -2.06 5.83 -0.29
C VAL A 123 -3.38 5.85 -1.08
N LEU A 124 -3.28 5.86 -2.41
CA LEU A 124 -4.43 5.87 -3.31
C LEU A 124 -4.86 4.45 -3.74
N ASN A 125 -4.27 3.41 -3.13
CA ASN A 125 -4.58 2.04 -3.49
C ASN A 125 -5.96 1.63 -2.93
N PRO A 126 -6.96 1.34 -3.77
CA PRO A 126 -8.29 0.96 -3.32
C PRO A 126 -8.28 -0.31 -2.44
N LYS A 127 -7.38 -1.26 -2.75
CA LYS A 127 -7.27 -2.53 -2.03
C LYS A 127 -6.75 -2.29 -0.63
N VAL A 128 -5.77 -1.40 -0.49
CA VAL A 128 -5.24 -0.98 0.82
C VAL A 128 -6.30 -0.18 1.57
N ALA A 129 -6.96 0.77 0.92
CA ALA A 129 -8.02 1.56 1.54
C ALA A 129 -9.16 0.69 2.09
N VAL A 130 -9.67 -0.27 1.29
CA VAL A 130 -10.71 -1.21 1.74
C VAL A 130 -10.23 -2.05 2.92
N PHE A 131 -8.98 -2.52 2.90
CA PHE A 131 -8.42 -3.26 4.03
C PHE A 131 -8.42 -2.43 5.33
N TYR A 132 -7.90 -1.20 5.31
CA TYR A 132 -7.84 -0.36 6.51
C TYR A 132 -9.20 0.17 6.98
N LEU A 133 -10.15 0.39 6.07
CA LEU A 133 -11.47 0.94 6.41
C LEU A 133 -12.46 -0.14 6.84
N SER A 134 -12.37 -1.34 6.28
CA SER A 134 -13.39 -2.38 6.48
C SER A 134 -12.89 -3.59 7.25
N PHE A 135 -11.65 -4.03 7.02
CA PHE A 135 -11.13 -5.27 7.61
C PHE A 135 -10.34 -5.01 8.90
N PHE A 136 -9.44 -4.03 8.88
CA PHE A 136 -8.57 -3.67 10.01
C PHE A 136 -9.35 -3.38 11.31
N PRO A 137 -10.45 -2.59 11.30
CA PRO A 137 -11.16 -2.26 12.54
C PRO A 137 -11.83 -3.48 13.19
N GLN A 138 -12.06 -4.56 12.46
CA GLN A 138 -12.72 -5.77 12.99
C GLN A 138 -11.88 -6.50 14.05
N PHE A 139 -10.57 -6.22 14.10
CA PHE A 139 -9.62 -6.82 15.05
C PHE A 139 -9.39 -5.92 16.28
N ILE A 140 -10.02 -4.75 16.33
CA ILE A 140 -9.94 -3.84 17.46
C ILE A 140 -11.17 -4.07 18.34
N LYS A 141 -10.95 -4.44 19.60
CA LYS A 141 -12.04 -4.61 20.59
C LYS A 141 -11.71 -3.87 21.88
N LEU A 142 -12.73 -3.27 22.50
CA LEU A 142 -12.56 -2.50 23.75
C LEU A 142 -12.03 -3.37 24.90
N GLU A 143 -12.41 -4.65 24.91
CA GLU A 143 -11.95 -5.66 25.87
C GLU A 143 -10.44 -5.96 25.80
N TYR A 144 -9.77 -5.65 24.69
CA TYR A 144 -8.32 -5.88 24.52
C TYR A 144 -7.45 -4.72 25.03
N GLY A 145 -8.07 -3.68 25.62
CA GLY A 145 -7.38 -2.52 26.19
C GLY A 145 -7.27 -1.36 25.21
N SER A 146 -6.18 -0.58 25.31
CA SER A 146 -6.01 0.65 24.52
C SER A 146 -6.14 0.41 23.01
N VAL A 147 -7.08 1.13 22.38
CA VAL A 147 -7.29 1.11 20.91
C VAL A 147 -6.01 1.53 20.17
N LEU A 148 -5.29 2.53 20.69
CA LEU A 148 -4.03 2.98 20.10
C LEU A 148 -2.99 1.86 20.08
N ALA A 149 -2.85 1.13 21.19
CA ALA A 149 -1.90 0.03 21.29
C ALA A 149 -2.27 -1.13 20.33
N GLN A 150 -3.56 -1.46 20.23
CA GLN A 150 -4.07 -2.45 19.29
C GLN A 150 -3.81 -2.04 17.83
N SER A 151 -4.12 -0.79 17.46
CA SER A 151 -3.87 -0.26 16.12
C SER A 151 -2.39 -0.26 15.76
N MET A 152 -1.50 0.08 16.70
CA MET A 152 -0.06 -0.01 16.48
C MET A 152 0.40 -1.47 16.31
N GLN A 153 -0.11 -2.40 17.12
CA GLN A 153 0.22 -3.83 17.01
C GLN A 153 -0.19 -4.41 15.64
N LEU A 154 -1.42 -4.16 15.20
CA LEU A 154 -1.92 -4.58 13.89
C LEU A 154 -1.16 -3.89 12.76
N GLY A 155 -0.92 -2.58 12.88
CA GLY A 155 -0.18 -1.80 11.89
C GLY A 155 1.25 -2.29 11.69
N ILE A 156 2.00 -2.51 12.78
CA ILE A 156 3.36 -3.04 12.72
C ILE A 156 3.36 -4.43 12.06
N THR A 157 2.42 -5.30 12.45
CA THR A 157 2.27 -6.64 11.85
C THR A 157 2.06 -6.53 10.33
N GLN A 158 1.16 -5.65 9.89
CA GLN A 158 0.86 -5.41 8.48
C GLN A 158 2.08 -4.88 7.72
N VAL A 159 2.82 -3.93 8.30
CA VAL A 159 4.01 -3.32 7.68
C VAL A 159 5.14 -4.34 7.57
N CYS A 160 5.39 -5.15 8.60
CA CYS A 160 6.41 -6.19 8.55
C CYS A 160 6.13 -7.21 7.43
N ILE A 161 4.87 -7.67 7.33
CA ILE A 161 4.47 -8.60 6.26
C ILE A 161 4.62 -7.93 4.90
N SER A 162 4.11 -6.69 4.76
CA SER A 162 4.18 -5.94 3.50
C SER A 162 5.61 -5.69 3.06
N PHE A 163 6.48 -5.28 3.98
CA PHE A 163 7.89 -5.06 3.72
C PHE A 163 8.56 -6.34 3.24
N THR A 164 8.41 -7.43 3.98
CA THR A 164 9.06 -8.71 3.64
C THR A 164 8.62 -9.20 2.26
N VAL A 165 7.31 -9.29 2.01
CA VAL A 165 6.80 -9.80 0.73
C VAL A 165 7.20 -8.90 -0.44
N ASN A 166 7.03 -7.58 -0.32
CA ASN A 166 7.38 -6.66 -1.40
C ASN A 166 8.90 -6.56 -1.62
N LEU A 167 9.72 -6.71 -0.56
CA LEU A 167 11.17 -6.79 -0.69
C LEU A 167 11.56 -8.02 -1.51
N LEU A 168 10.98 -9.19 -1.22
CA LEU A 168 11.23 -10.41 -2.00
C LEU A 168 10.85 -10.22 -3.48
N ILE A 169 9.72 -9.57 -3.75
CA ILE A 169 9.29 -9.22 -5.11
C ILE A 169 10.32 -8.30 -5.79
N VAL A 170 10.73 -7.22 -5.12
CA VAL A 170 11.72 -6.27 -5.64
C VAL A 170 13.03 -6.97 -5.98
N LEU A 171 13.52 -7.82 -5.08
CA LEU A 171 14.79 -8.55 -5.23
C LEU A 171 14.73 -9.61 -6.34
N SER A 172 13.58 -10.26 -6.50
CA SER A 172 13.37 -11.28 -7.53
C SER A 172 13.20 -10.66 -8.92
N ALA A 173 12.40 -9.61 -9.02
CA ALA A 173 12.14 -8.89 -10.27
C ALA A 173 13.40 -8.20 -10.82
N ALA A 174 14.27 -7.67 -9.95
CA ALA A 174 15.50 -7.00 -10.37
C ALA A 174 16.57 -7.93 -10.96
N ARG A 175 16.34 -9.25 -10.97
CA ARG A 175 17.24 -10.27 -11.57
C ARG A 175 16.82 -10.65 -13.00
N LEU A 176 15.70 -10.14 -13.49
CA LEU A 176 15.13 -10.36 -14.84
C LEU A 176 15.46 -9.18 -15.78
#